data_AF-A0AAV2BQ38-F1
#
_entry.id   AF-A0AAV2BQ38-F1
#
_cell.length_a   1.000
_cell.length_b   1.000
_cell.length_c   1.000
_cell.angle_alpha   90.00
_cell.angle_beta   90.00
_cell.angle_gamma   90.00
#
_symmetry.space_group_name_H-M   'P 1'
#
loop_
_entity.id
_entity.type
_entity.pdbx_description
1 polymer ?
#
loop_
_entity_poly.entity_id
_entity_poly.type
_entity_poly.pdbx_seq_one_letter_code
_entity_poly.pdbx_strand_id
1 'polypeptide(L)'
;QVKRRGRRQREGVSQTRFLKRPSHQRRLLRRISLSLGIMESTLKIVCIISALCISMAFAQQGKSKEICKKDDGFFPHEDYCDYYYECVDGVAYVQECPNGLAYSGPGRGLMDKCDYPHRVGCPDPENRRIMGQPAKGSTPCPYLFGIYPHEKSCTRYWLCWNGTGSVQMCPFSLLYNEQEHACDWPEKVPGCQQHPLCKGAPNGLKAIEGSCVRYWQCVGGYPRLQRCPAGLAFDQETFRCDWNGNVPGCEVTPAPEEVDDEAPPVRRSGQNRRVTAAEEEATHN
;
A
#
# COMPACT_ATOMS: atom_id res chain seq x y z
N GLN A 1 41.71 48.46 105.47
CA GLN A 1 42.32 47.83 104.28
C GLN A 1 41.33 47.86 103.11
N VAL A 2 41.77 48.46 102.00
CA VAL A 2 41.49 48.20 100.58
C VAL A 2 40.27 47.32 100.21
N LYS A 3 39.32 47.82 99.40
CA LYS A 3 39.33 47.66 97.92
C LYS A 3 38.13 48.35 97.24
N ARG A 4 38.51 49.15 96.24
CA ARG A 4 37.69 49.99 95.37
C ARG A 4 36.91 49.14 94.35
N ARG A 5 35.58 49.33 94.29
CA ARG A 5 34.72 49.10 93.10
C ARG A 5 34.52 50.49 92.44
N GLY A 6 34.41 50.69 91.14
CA GLY A 6 34.10 49.81 90.02
C GLY A 6 33.26 50.64 89.04
N ARG A 7 33.90 51.05 87.93
CA ARG A 7 33.41 51.52 86.61
C ARG A 7 31.92 51.87 86.41
N ARG A 8 31.68 53.10 85.90
CA ARG A 8 30.44 53.59 85.28
C ARG A 8 30.41 53.29 83.77
N GLN A 9 29.23 52.82 83.33
CA GLN A 9 28.46 53.04 82.09
C GLN A 9 29.18 53.39 80.76
N ARG A 10 28.80 52.71 79.66
CA ARG A 10 27.61 53.05 78.83
C ARG A 10 27.26 51.96 77.81
N GLU A 11 25.98 51.59 77.81
CA GLU A 11 25.19 50.86 76.80
C GLU A 11 25.11 51.70 75.50
N GLY A 12 24.74 51.23 74.31
CA GLY A 12 24.11 50.02 73.79
C GLY A 12 23.57 50.38 72.39
N VAL A 13 23.24 49.37 71.57
CA VAL A 13 22.20 49.34 70.49
C VAL A 13 22.62 48.30 69.45
N SER A 14 21.90 47.17 69.41
CA SER A 14 21.54 46.54 68.14
C SER A 14 20.28 45.69 68.38
N GLN A 15 19.23 46.05 67.66
CA GLN A 15 17.86 45.56 67.82
C GLN A 15 17.73 44.15 67.25
N THR A 16 17.46 43.17 68.12
CA THR A 16 16.92 41.87 67.70
C THR A 16 15.40 41.96 67.67
N ARG A 17 14.83 41.91 66.45
CA ARG A 17 13.38 41.87 66.21
C ARG A 17 12.77 40.63 66.87
N PHE A 18 11.96 40.82 67.92
CA PHE A 18 11.06 39.78 68.44
C PHE A 18 9.92 39.54 67.45
N LEU A 19 9.93 38.39 66.79
CA LEU A 19 8.79 37.89 66.00
C LEU A 19 7.61 37.56 66.94
N LYS A 20 6.58 38.41 66.95
CA LYS A 20 5.28 38.12 67.59
C LYS A 20 4.68 36.86 66.94
N ARG A 21 4.59 35.75 67.69
CA ARG A 21 3.87 34.54 67.25
C ARG A 21 2.38 34.88 67.06
N PRO A 22 1.78 34.62 65.88
CA PRO A 22 0.37 34.92 65.64
C PRO A 22 -0.52 33.98 66.47
N SER A 23 -1.57 34.55 67.09
CA SER A 23 -2.59 33.84 67.87
C SER A 23 -3.25 32.73 67.05
N HIS A 24 -3.65 31.64 67.72
CA HIS A 24 -4.29 30.46 67.11
C HIS A 24 -5.47 30.82 66.18
N GLN A 25 -6.25 31.83 66.57
CA GLN A 25 -7.33 32.42 65.78
C GLN A 25 -6.87 33.00 64.43
N ARG A 26 -5.73 33.68 64.37
CA ARG A 26 -5.19 34.23 63.10
C ARG A 26 -4.67 33.12 62.17
N ARG A 27 -4.17 32.00 62.72
CA ARG A 27 -3.76 30.85 61.90
C ARG A 27 -4.96 30.10 61.33
N LEU A 28 -6.04 29.97 62.10
CA LEU A 28 -7.29 29.36 61.66
C LEU A 28 -7.96 30.20 60.56
N LEU A 29 -8.08 31.52 60.77
CA LEU A 29 -8.61 32.45 59.77
C LEU A 29 -7.78 32.48 58.48
N ARG A 30 -6.44 32.41 58.58
CA ARG A 30 -5.56 32.29 57.41
C ARG A 30 -5.75 30.96 56.66
N ARG A 31 -6.00 29.85 57.35
CA ARG A 31 -6.30 28.56 56.71
C ARG A 31 -7.64 28.58 56.00
N ILE A 32 -8.67 29.18 56.62
CA ILE A 32 -10.01 29.35 56.04
C ILE A 32 -9.95 30.29 54.82
N SER A 33 -9.21 31.40 54.89
CA SER A 33 -9.04 32.30 53.74
C SER A 33 -8.26 31.65 52.59
N LEU A 34 -7.26 30.82 52.90
CA LEU A 34 -6.51 30.06 51.89
C LEU A 34 -7.41 29.01 51.22
N SER A 35 -8.23 28.29 51.99
CA SER A 35 -9.16 27.30 51.44
C SER A 35 -10.28 27.94 50.63
N LEU A 36 -10.85 29.08 51.06
CA LEU A 36 -11.80 29.83 50.25
C LEU A 36 -11.15 30.34 48.95
N GLY A 37 -9.92 30.85 49.01
CA GLY A 37 -9.19 31.28 47.81
C GLY A 37 -8.90 30.14 46.83
N ILE A 38 -8.58 28.94 47.31
CA ILE A 38 -8.38 27.75 46.48
C ILE A 38 -9.70 27.28 45.85
N MET A 39 -10.81 27.30 46.60
CA MET A 39 -12.15 26.98 46.08
C MET A 39 -12.60 27.97 45.01
N GLU A 40 -12.34 29.26 45.20
CA GLU A 40 -12.69 30.29 44.21
C GLU A 40 -11.80 30.20 42.96
N SER A 41 -10.52 29.86 43.13
CA SER A 41 -9.58 29.65 42.03
C SER A 41 -9.92 28.41 41.21
N THR A 42 -10.25 27.30 41.87
CA THR A 42 -10.66 26.06 41.21
C THR A 42 -11.99 26.23 40.49
N LEU A 43 -12.96 26.94 41.07
CA LEU A 43 -14.23 27.27 40.41
C LEU A 43 -14.00 28.12 39.15
N LYS A 44 -13.15 29.15 39.21
CA LYS A 44 -12.78 29.96 38.05
C LYS A 44 -12.13 29.12 36.95
N ILE A 45 -11.21 28.22 37.30
CA ILE A 45 -10.55 27.32 36.35
C ILE A 45 -11.56 26.37 35.70
N VAL A 46 -12.47 25.77 36.46
CA VAL A 46 -13.53 24.88 35.94
C VAL A 46 -14.48 25.64 35.00
N CYS A 47 -14.86 26.87 35.35
CA CYS A 47 -15.67 27.73 34.48
C CYS A 47 -14.95 28.09 33.17
N ILE A 48 -13.65 28.37 33.21
CA ILE A 48 -12.85 28.66 32.00
C ILE A 48 -12.74 27.41 31.12
N ILE A 49 -12.45 26.25 31.70
CA ILE A 49 -12.33 24.98 30.96
C ILE A 49 -13.68 24.62 30.32
N SER A 50 -14.78 24.71 31.05
CA SER A 50 -16.12 24.46 30.50
C SER A 50 -16.49 25.44 29.39
N ALA A 51 -16.21 26.74 29.54
CA ALA A 51 -16.44 27.73 28.49
C ALA A 51 -15.60 27.45 27.22
N LEU A 52 -14.35 27.00 27.37
CA LEU A 52 -13.49 26.59 26.24
C LEU A 52 -13.98 25.30 25.57
N CYS A 53 -14.44 24.31 26.34
CA CYS A 53 -15.04 23.10 25.77
C CYS A 53 -16.32 23.41 24.99
N ILE A 54 -17.16 24.31 25.53
CA ILE A 54 -18.40 24.74 24.88
C ILE A 54 -18.10 25.50 23.58
N SER A 55 -17.13 26.42 23.58
CA SER A 55 -16.77 27.17 22.35
C SER A 55 -16.20 26.27 21.26
N MET A 56 -15.37 25.27 21.62
CA MET A 56 -14.88 24.27 20.67
C MET A 56 -16.00 23.39 20.11
N ALA A 57 -16.97 22.99 20.93
CA ALA A 57 -18.12 22.20 20.47
C ALA A 57 -19.01 22.97 19.48
N PHE A 58 -19.25 24.26 19.72
CA PHE A 58 -19.97 25.12 18.78
C PHE A 58 -19.22 25.32 17.46
N ALA A 59 -17.88 25.45 17.51
CA ALA A 59 -17.05 25.56 16.31
C ALA A 59 -17.08 24.27 15.46
N GLN A 60 -17.04 23.09 16.09
CA GLN A 60 -17.16 21.80 15.38
C GLN A 60 -18.54 21.64 14.70
N GLN A 61 -19.63 22.07 15.34
CA GLN A 61 -20.96 22.01 14.75
C GLN A 61 -21.10 22.91 13.50
N GLY A 62 -20.45 24.08 13.51
CA GLY A 62 -20.46 25.00 12.36
C GLY A 62 -19.85 24.38 11.11
N LYS A 63 -18.66 23.75 11.23
CA LYS A 63 -17.97 23.09 10.12
C LYS A 63 -18.71 21.83 9.64
N SER A 64 -19.22 21.02 10.57
CA SER A 64 -20.00 19.82 10.25
C SER A 64 -21.24 20.13 9.41
N LYS A 65 -21.93 21.23 9.72
CA LYS A 65 -23.15 21.65 9.02
C LYS A 65 -22.89 22.23 7.62
N GLU A 66 -21.68 22.70 7.37
CA GLU A 66 -21.28 23.18 6.04
C GLU A 66 -20.94 22.00 5.11
N ILE A 67 -20.30 20.97 5.66
CA ILE A 67 -19.94 19.72 4.96
C ILE A 67 -21.20 18.88 4.69
N CYS A 68 -21.96 18.59 5.75
CA CYS A 68 -23.21 17.86 5.66
C CYS A 68 -24.31 18.81 5.22
N LYS A 69 -24.60 18.84 3.91
CA LYS A 69 -25.62 19.69 3.26
C LYS A 69 -27.07 19.37 3.65
N LYS A 70 -27.33 19.00 4.91
CA LYS A 70 -28.57 18.49 5.52
C LYS A 70 -29.01 17.07 5.14
N ASP A 71 -28.28 16.41 4.25
CA ASP A 71 -28.56 15.02 3.86
C ASP A 71 -27.49 14.08 4.42
N ASP A 72 -27.93 12.89 4.85
CA ASP A 72 -27.04 11.77 5.12
C ASP A 72 -26.39 11.31 3.83
N GLY A 73 -25.15 10.84 3.90
CA GLY A 73 -24.43 10.37 2.73
C GLY A 73 -22.92 10.53 2.80
N PHE A 74 -22.28 10.46 1.63
CA PHE A 74 -20.83 10.48 1.51
C PHE A 74 -20.35 11.66 0.68
N PHE A 75 -19.42 12.45 1.23
CA PHE A 75 -18.93 13.68 0.62
C PHE A 75 -17.39 13.69 0.59
N PRO A 76 -16.75 14.27 -0.44
CA PRO A 76 -15.28 14.32 -0.50
C PRO A 76 -14.71 15.23 0.60
N HIS A 77 -13.52 14.91 1.10
CA HIS A 77 -12.78 15.80 1.99
C HIS A 77 -12.20 17.00 1.22
N GLU A 78 -12.14 18.18 1.84
CA GLU A 78 -11.70 19.42 1.20
C GLU A 78 -10.24 19.42 0.73
N ASP A 79 -9.34 18.81 1.51
CA ASP A 79 -7.88 18.84 1.25
C ASP A 79 -7.30 17.50 0.75
N TYR A 80 -7.98 16.38 1.00
CA TYR A 80 -7.41 15.05 0.82
C TYR A 80 -8.31 14.16 -0.04
N CYS A 81 -7.76 13.58 -1.10
CA CYS A 81 -8.53 12.73 -2.02
C CYS A 81 -8.90 11.38 -1.41
N ASP A 82 -8.10 10.88 -0.46
CA ASP A 82 -8.21 9.57 0.18
C ASP A 82 -8.91 9.62 1.54
N TYR A 83 -9.52 10.76 1.85
CA TYR A 83 -10.46 10.93 2.95
C TYR A 83 -11.80 11.39 2.40
N TYR A 84 -12.86 11.00 3.09
CA TYR A 84 -14.22 11.43 2.80
C TYR A 84 -15.02 11.55 4.08
N TYR A 85 -16.12 12.28 4.03
CA TYR A 85 -17.06 12.39 5.14
C TYR A 85 -18.21 11.42 4.95
N GLU A 86 -18.55 10.71 6.02
CA GLU A 86 -19.84 10.06 6.20
C GLU A 86 -20.70 10.96 7.09
N CYS A 87 -21.79 11.48 6.54
CA CYS A 87 -22.75 12.30 7.26
C CYS A 87 -23.86 11.41 7.80
N VAL A 88 -24.04 11.43 9.13
CA VAL A 88 -25.15 10.77 9.84
C VAL A 88 -25.78 11.78 10.77
N ASP A 89 -27.09 12.03 10.63
CA ASP A 89 -27.85 13.01 11.42
C ASP A 89 -27.22 14.42 11.41
N GLY A 90 -26.60 14.80 10.29
CA GLY A 90 -25.91 16.09 10.12
C GLY A 90 -24.53 16.19 10.80
N VAL A 91 -24.02 15.10 11.37
CA VAL A 91 -22.67 14.99 11.94
C VAL A 91 -21.73 14.39 10.90
N ALA A 92 -20.64 15.10 10.59
CA ALA A 92 -19.62 14.66 9.64
C ALA A 92 -18.57 13.78 10.34
N TYR A 93 -18.49 12.51 9.96
CA TYR A 93 -17.46 11.57 10.38
C TYR A 93 -16.41 11.42 9.29
N VAL A 94 -15.15 11.68 9.60
CA VAL A 94 -14.04 11.47 8.65
C VAL A 94 -13.79 9.97 8.49
N GLN A 95 -13.76 9.51 7.26
CA GLN A 95 -13.43 8.15 6.87
C GLN A 95 -12.21 8.15 5.94
N GLU A 96 -11.48 7.04 5.95
CA GLU A 96 -10.33 6.79 5.10
C GLU A 96 -10.68 5.80 3.98
N CYS A 97 -10.23 6.09 2.76
CA CYS A 97 -10.15 5.05 1.74
C CYS A 97 -9.04 4.03 2.09
N PRO A 98 -9.10 2.79 1.56
CA PRO A 98 -7.99 1.87 1.68
C PRO A 98 -6.68 2.49 1.17
N ASN A 99 -5.56 2.20 1.83
CA ASN A 99 -4.28 2.86 1.56
C ASN A 99 -3.85 2.72 0.09
N GLY A 100 -3.70 3.85 -0.60
CA GLY A 100 -3.39 3.91 -2.03
C GLY A 100 -4.61 4.08 -2.96
N LEU A 101 -5.82 4.19 -2.41
CA LEU A 101 -7.04 4.54 -3.14
C LEU A 101 -7.55 5.93 -2.75
N ALA A 102 -8.32 6.55 -3.64
CA ALA A 102 -8.96 7.85 -3.49
C ALA A 102 -10.49 7.74 -3.60
N TYR A 103 -11.21 8.63 -2.94
CA TYR A 103 -12.66 8.69 -2.91
C TYR A 103 -13.23 9.07 -4.29
N SER A 104 -14.00 8.16 -4.87
CA SER A 104 -14.63 8.23 -6.19
C SER A 104 -16.14 8.52 -6.15
N GLY A 105 -16.74 8.57 -4.95
CA GLY A 105 -18.18 8.75 -4.76
C GLY A 105 -18.92 7.45 -4.43
N PRO A 106 -20.16 7.51 -3.90
CA PRO A 106 -20.91 6.33 -3.47
C PRO A 106 -21.30 5.42 -4.65
N GLY A 107 -21.15 4.10 -4.47
CA GLY A 107 -21.48 3.07 -5.46
C GLY A 107 -20.53 3.07 -6.66
N ARG A 108 -19.30 3.56 -6.50
CA ARG A 108 -18.30 3.70 -7.57
C ARG A 108 -16.93 3.21 -7.13
N GLY A 109 -16.09 2.97 -8.12
CA GLY A 109 -14.70 2.61 -7.92
C GLY A 109 -14.49 1.13 -7.62
N LEU A 110 -13.25 0.81 -7.30
CA LEU A 110 -12.79 -0.54 -7.01
C LEU A 110 -13.37 -1.09 -5.71
N MET A 111 -13.54 -0.24 -4.70
CA MET A 111 -13.97 -0.59 -3.35
C MET A 111 -15.15 0.27 -2.90
N ASP A 112 -16.32 0.10 -3.54
CA ASP A 112 -17.66 0.72 -3.32
C ASP A 112 -17.73 2.26 -3.29
N LYS A 113 -16.66 2.94 -2.89
CA LYS A 113 -16.48 4.38 -2.79
C LYS A 113 -15.10 4.84 -3.21
N CYS A 114 -14.12 3.93 -3.28
CA CYS A 114 -12.72 4.27 -3.51
C CYS A 114 -12.19 3.61 -4.79
N ASP A 115 -11.42 4.33 -5.58
CA ASP A 115 -10.73 3.84 -6.79
C ASP A 115 -9.29 4.34 -6.82
N TYR A 116 -8.52 3.93 -7.81
CA TYR A 116 -7.14 4.40 -7.98
C TYR A 116 -7.08 5.93 -8.18
N PRO A 117 -6.09 6.62 -7.57
CA PRO A 117 -5.97 8.07 -7.63
C PRO A 117 -6.00 8.64 -9.06
N HIS A 118 -5.30 8.00 -10.01
CA HIS A 118 -5.26 8.43 -11.41
C HIS A 118 -6.62 8.35 -12.12
N ARG A 119 -7.53 7.46 -11.69
CA ARG A 119 -8.90 7.37 -12.26
C ARG A 119 -9.83 8.43 -11.68
N VAL A 120 -9.59 8.82 -10.44
CA VAL A 120 -10.35 9.87 -9.74
C VAL A 120 -9.86 11.27 -10.13
N GLY A 121 -8.66 11.39 -10.71
CA GLY A 121 -8.03 12.67 -11.02
C GLY A 121 -7.33 13.28 -9.80
N CYS A 122 -6.68 12.45 -8.99
CA CYS A 122 -5.90 12.87 -7.84
C CYS A 122 -4.38 12.68 -8.08
N PRO A 123 -3.50 13.64 -7.71
CA PRO A 123 -3.79 14.93 -7.08
C PRO A 123 -4.66 15.83 -7.97
N ASP A 124 -5.57 16.58 -7.34
CA ASP A 124 -6.53 17.48 -7.99
C ASP A 124 -6.03 18.92 -7.81
N PRO A 125 -5.28 19.47 -8.79
CA PRO A 125 -4.69 20.79 -8.68
C PRO A 125 -5.73 21.92 -8.70
N GLU A 126 -6.91 21.71 -9.30
CA GLU A 126 -7.97 22.71 -9.38
C GLU A 126 -8.55 22.99 -7.99
N ASN A 127 -8.82 21.92 -7.23
CA ASN A 127 -9.34 22.03 -5.86
C ASN A 127 -8.24 21.92 -4.78
N ARG A 128 -6.96 21.84 -5.19
CA ARG A 128 -5.78 21.69 -4.33
C ARG A 128 -5.83 20.47 -3.40
N ARG A 129 -6.45 19.37 -3.85
CA ARG A 129 -6.51 18.12 -3.07
C ARG A 129 -5.33 17.20 -3.38
N ILE A 130 -4.79 16.58 -2.34
CA ILE A 130 -3.66 15.64 -2.44
C ILE A 130 -3.97 14.31 -1.75
N MET A 131 -3.10 13.31 -1.88
CA MET A 131 -3.16 12.11 -1.04
C MET A 131 -2.68 12.46 0.37
N GLY A 132 -3.47 12.18 1.40
CA GLY A 132 -3.17 12.50 2.79
C GLY A 132 -2.58 11.35 3.60
N GLN A 133 -2.90 10.09 3.27
CA GLN A 133 -2.33 8.94 3.96
C GLN A 133 -0.88 8.72 3.54
N PRO A 134 0.03 8.40 4.49
CA PRO A 134 1.38 7.97 4.15
C PRO A 134 1.36 6.59 3.48
N ALA A 135 2.43 6.28 2.75
CA ALA A 135 2.71 4.93 2.29
C ALA A 135 2.81 3.97 3.49
N LYS A 136 2.00 2.90 3.49
CA LYS A 136 1.98 1.88 4.57
C LYS A 136 2.64 0.55 4.14
N GLY A 137 3.01 0.41 2.88
CA GLY A 137 3.58 -0.81 2.33
C GLY A 137 5.10 -0.78 2.17
N SER A 138 5.61 -1.72 1.39
CA SER A 138 7.03 -1.90 1.07
C SER A 138 7.18 -2.29 -0.39
N THR A 139 8.36 -2.08 -1.00
CA THR A 139 8.63 -2.54 -2.38
C THR A 139 8.23 -4.01 -2.56
N PRO A 140 7.45 -4.35 -3.61
CA PRO A 140 7.08 -3.54 -4.77
C PRO A 140 5.79 -2.71 -4.62
N CYS A 141 5.15 -2.72 -3.45
CA CYS A 141 3.88 -2.07 -3.15
C CYS A 141 4.04 -0.97 -2.08
N PRO A 142 4.52 0.25 -2.43
CA PRO A 142 4.62 1.35 -1.48
C PRO A 142 3.30 1.66 -0.76
N TYR A 143 2.17 1.61 -1.47
CA TYR A 143 0.85 1.60 -0.87
C TYR A 143 0.22 0.22 -1.00
N LEU A 144 -0.77 -0.08 -0.14
CA LEU A 144 -1.42 -1.39 -0.11
C LEU A 144 -2.18 -1.69 -1.41
N PHE A 145 -2.75 -0.68 -2.04
CA PHE A 145 -3.37 -0.77 -3.35
C PHE A 145 -2.65 0.16 -4.32
N GLY A 146 -2.29 -0.36 -5.50
CA GLY A 146 -1.65 0.47 -6.52
C GLY A 146 -1.19 -0.31 -7.73
N ILE A 147 -0.73 0.43 -8.74
CA ILE A 147 -0.08 -0.09 -9.92
C ILE A 147 1.30 0.60 -10.00
N TYR A 148 2.36 -0.20 -10.05
CA TYR A 148 3.74 0.31 -9.94
C TYR A 148 4.63 -0.27 -11.03
N PRO A 149 5.67 0.46 -11.47
CA PRO A 149 6.61 -0.04 -12.47
C PRO A 149 7.38 -1.26 -11.95
N HIS A 150 7.68 -2.21 -12.84
CA HIS A 150 8.58 -3.31 -12.51
C HIS A 150 10.04 -2.87 -12.68
N GLU A 151 10.88 -3.18 -11.69
CA GLU A 151 12.22 -2.60 -11.52
C GLU A 151 13.18 -2.96 -12.66
N LYS A 152 12.98 -4.11 -13.29
CA LYS A 152 13.89 -4.66 -14.33
C LYS A 152 13.25 -4.78 -15.71
N SER A 153 11.97 -4.44 -15.87
CA SER A 153 11.24 -4.81 -17.08
C SER A 153 10.13 -3.81 -17.39
N CYS A 154 10.30 -3.05 -18.46
CA CYS A 154 9.28 -2.11 -18.93
C CYS A 154 8.03 -2.80 -19.49
N THR A 155 8.11 -4.09 -19.86
CA THR A 155 6.96 -4.86 -20.35
C THR A 155 6.12 -5.44 -19.21
N ARG A 156 6.54 -5.25 -17.96
CA ARG A 156 5.89 -5.76 -16.77
C ARG A 156 5.63 -4.63 -15.78
N TYR A 157 4.67 -4.86 -14.90
CA TYR A 157 4.35 -3.95 -13.82
C TYR A 157 3.80 -4.75 -12.63
N TRP A 158 3.78 -4.12 -11.46
CA TRP A 158 3.22 -4.68 -10.25
C TRP A 158 1.79 -4.20 -10.08
N LEU A 159 0.85 -5.14 -9.90
CA LEU A 159 -0.50 -4.85 -9.42
C LEU A 159 -0.57 -5.27 -7.95
N CYS A 160 -0.75 -4.29 -7.07
CA CYS A 160 -0.77 -4.47 -5.63
C CYS A 160 -2.21 -4.52 -5.11
N TRP A 161 -2.50 -5.59 -4.37
CA TRP A 161 -3.77 -5.80 -3.69
C TRP A 161 -3.52 -6.10 -2.22
N ASN A 162 -3.94 -5.18 -1.34
CA ASN A 162 -3.72 -5.28 0.09
C ASN A 162 -2.25 -5.58 0.48
N GLY A 163 -1.30 -4.90 -0.18
CA GLY A 163 0.15 -5.07 0.01
C GLY A 163 0.77 -6.27 -0.72
N THR A 164 -0.04 -7.15 -1.32
CA THR A 164 0.46 -8.29 -2.10
C THR A 164 0.61 -7.89 -3.57
N GLY A 165 1.85 -7.85 -4.06
CA GLY A 165 2.17 -7.53 -5.44
C GLY A 165 2.11 -8.76 -6.35
N SER A 166 1.39 -8.64 -7.46
CA SER A 166 1.40 -9.61 -8.56
C SER A 166 2.05 -9.01 -9.80
N VAL A 167 2.92 -9.77 -10.47
CA VAL A 167 3.53 -9.32 -11.72
C VAL A 167 2.50 -9.46 -12.84
N GLN A 168 2.23 -8.36 -13.51
CA GLN A 168 1.42 -8.29 -14.70
C GLN A 168 2.30 -7.99 -15.92
N MET A 169 1.82 -8.36 -17.10
CA MET A 169 2.53 -8.11 -18.36
C MET A 169 1.65 -7.27 -19.28
N CYS A 170 2.25 -6.23 -19.86
CA CYS A 170 1.55 -5.40 -20.81
C CYS A 170 1.18 -6.18 -22.09
N PRO A 171 -0.04 -5.95 -22.62
CA PRO A 171 -0.48 -6.58 -23.86
C PRO A 171 0.29 -6.02 -25.06
N PHE A 172 0.29 -6.76 -26.18
CA PHE A 172 0.85 -6.33 -27.48
C PHE A 172 2.22 -5.61 -27.49
N SER A 173 3.11 -5.95 -26.56
CA SER A 173 4.44 -5.32 -26.37
C SER A 173 4.41 -3.83 -26.04
N LEU A 174 3.28 -3.37 -25.51
CA LEU A 174 3.21 -2.09 -24.84
C LEU A 174 4.11 -2.11 -23.60
N LEU A 175 4.48 -0.92 -23.15
CA LEU A 175 5.31 -0.73 -21.97
C LEU A 175 4.47 -0.07 -20.88
N TYR A 176 4.77 -0.39 -19.63
CA TYR A 176 4.11 0.25 -18.52
C TYR A 176 4.54 1.72 -18.43
N ASN A 177 3.59 2.62 -18.65
CA ASN A 177 3.74 4.05 -18.47
C ASN A 177 3.32 4.39 -17.04
N GLU A 178 4.28 4.79 -16.22
CA GLU A 178 4.02 5.16 -14.82
C GLU A 178 3.14 6.41 -14.69
N GLN A 179 3.22 7.35 -15.64
CA GLN A 179 2.44 8.60 -15.60
C GLN A 179 0.95 8.35 -15.89
N GLU A 180 0.68 7.50 -16.88
CA GLU A 180 -0.69 7.10 -17.26
C GLU A 180 -1.23 5.95 -16.39
N HIS A 181 -0.37 5.33 -15.58
CA HIS A 181 -0.65 4.10 -14.83
C HIS A 181 -1.25 2.97 -15.70
N ALA A 182 -0.80 2.90 -16.96
CA ALA A 182 -1.35 2.02 -17.98
C ALA A 182 -0.26 1.57 -18.95
N CYS A 183 -0.57 0.55 -19.74
CA CYS A 183 0.31 0.13 -20.83
C CYS A 183 0.16 1.07 -22.02
N ASP A 184 1.26 1.66 -22.47
CA ASP A 184 1.29 2.63 -23.55
C ASP A 184 2.40 2.28 -24.57
N TRP A 185 2.41 2.99 -25.68
CA TRP A 185 3.37 2.80 -26.75
C TRP A 185 4.81 3.13 -26.29
N PRO A 186 5.82 2.38 -26.76
CA PRO A 186 7.20 2.57 -26.35
C PRO A 186 7.71 4.01 -26.46
N GLU A 187 7.27 4.76 -27.46
CA GLU A 187 7.68 6.15 -27.71
C GLU A 187 7.22 7.11 -26.61
N LYS A 188 6.20 6.73 -25.82
CA LYS A 188 5.62 7.52 -24.73
C LYS A 188 6.11 7.10 -23.34
N VAL A 189 6.94 6.07 -23.25
CA VAL A 189 7.46 5.57 -21.97
C VAL A 189 8.92 5.98 -21.79
N PRO A 190 9.20 7.12 -21.12
CA PRO A 190 10.56 7.61 -20.94
C PRO A 190 11.38 6.66 -20.05
N GLY A 191 12.68 6.57 -20.30
CA GLY A 191 13.61 5.75 -19.50
C GLY A 191 13.62 4.26 -19.87
N CYS A 192 12.69 3.81 -20.71
CA CYS A 192 12.67 2.47 -21.25
C CYS A 192 13.47 2.42 -22.57
N GLN A 193 14.70 1.90 -22.50
CA GLN A 193 15.53 1.66 -23.69
C GLN A 193 15.09 0.36 -24.37
N GLN A 194 15.13 0.34 -25.71
CA GLN A 194 14.89 -0.88 -26.48
C GLN A 194 15.83 -1.99 -26.02
N HIS A 195 15.29 -3.20 -25.89
CA HIS A 195 16.08 -4.34 -25.43
C HIS A 195 17.26 -4.58 -26.38
N PRO A 196 18.48 -4.85 -25.89
CA PRO A 196 19.66 -5.05 -26.74
C PRO A 196 19.46 -6.10 -27.84
N LEU A 197 18.70 -7.18 -27.56
CA LEU A 197 18.33 -8.20 -28.56
C LEU A 197 17.60 -7.63 -29.79
N CYS A 198 16.79 -6.59 -29.60
CA CYS A 198 15.99 -5.95 -30.64
C CYS A 198 16.64 -4.66 -31.17
N LYS A 199 17.83 -4.30 -30.67
CA LYS A 199 18.59 -3.14 -31.13
C LYS A 199 18.96 -3.33 -32.60
N GLY A 200 18.33 -2.57 -33.49
CA GLY A 200 18.50 -2.66 -34.95
C GLY A 200 17.41 -3.43 -35.70
N ALA A 201 16.49 -4.10 -35.00
CA ALA A 201 15.32 -4.75 -35.61
C ALA A 201 14.12 -4.62 -34.65
N PRO A 202 13.58 -3.41 -34.45
CA PRO A 202 12.56 -3.16 -33.43
C PRO A 202 11.28 -3.97 -33.63
N ASN A 203 10.97 -4.35 -34.88
CA ASN A 203 9.82 -5.17 -35.26
C ASN A 203 10.22 -6.50 -35.92
N GLY A 204 11.45 -6.98 -35.71
CA GLY A 204 12.00 -8.19 -36.35
C GLY A 204 11.83 -9.46 -35.53
N LEU A 205 12.15 -10.60 -36.14
CA LEU A 205 12.24 -11.89 -35.44
C LEU A 205 13.72 -12.22 -35.18
N LYS A 206 14.02 -12.83 -34.04
CA LYS A 206 15.37 -13.27 -33.63
C LYS A 206 15.30 -14.70 -33.14
N ALA A 207 16.19 -15.56 -33.62
CA ALA A 207 16.30 -16.94 -33.12
C ALA A 207 16.79 -16.95 -31.67
N ILE A 208 16.52 -18.06 -30.98
CA ILE A 208 17.02 -18.33 -29.63
C ILE A 208 18.08 -19.42 -29.74
N GLU A 209 19.28 -19.13 -29.27
CA GLU A 209 20.36 -20.11 -29.22
C GLU A 209 19.93 -21.34 -28.41
N GLY A 210 20.10 -22.53 -28.99
CA GLY A 210 19.69 -23.79 -28.38
C GLY A 210 18.19 -24.08 -28.37
N SER A 211 17.35 -23.23 -29.00
CA SER A 211 15.92 -23.52 -29.14
C SER A 211 15.46 -23.46 -30.61
N CYS A 212 15.18 -24.63 -31.16
CA CYS A 212 14.60 -24.76 -32.50
C CYS A 212 13.15 -24.28 -32.56
N VAL A 213 12.37 -24.50 -31.51
CA VAL A 213 10.91 -24.30 -31.53
C VAL A 213 10.52 -22.91 -31.00
N ARG A 214 11.40 -22.20 -30.30
CA ARG A 214 11.11 -20.89 -29.72
C ARG A 214 11.97 -19.80 -30.36
N TYR A 215 11.38 -18.63 -30.52
CA TYR A 215 12.06 -17.46 -31.09
C TYR A 215 11.56 -16.18 -30.41
N TRP A 216 12.31 -15.10 -30.54
CA TRP A 216 11.89 -13.77 -30.11
C TRP A 216 11.21 -13.03 -31.25
N GLN A 217 10.02 -12.49 -31.00
CA GLN A 217 9.39 -11.48 -31.83
C GLN A 217 9.59 -10.11 -31.18
N CYS A 218 10.41 -9.27 -31.78
CA CYS A 218 10.54 -7.87 -31.37
C CYS A 218 9.32 -7.09 -31.84
N VAL A 219 8.78 -6.25 -30.96
CA VAL A 219 7.77 -5.25 -31.31
C VAL A 219 8.16 -3.97 -30.59
N GLY A 220 8.36 -2.88 -31.34
CA GLY A 220 8.82 -1.60 -30.80
C GLY A 220 10.17 -1.67 -30.06
N GLY A 221 11.00 -2.67 -30.35
CA GLY A 221 12.29 -2.88 -29.68
C GLY A 221 12.25 -3.77 -28.44
N TYR A 222 11.14 -4.47 -28.18
CA TYR A 222 11.01 -5.38 -27.02
C TYR A 222 10.69 -6.81 -27.45
N PRO A 223 11.45 -7.82 -26.98
CA PRO A 223 11.31 -9.20 -27.42
C PRO A 223 10.14 -9.90 -26.71
N ARG A 224 9.35 -10.64 -27.48
CA ARG A 224 8.33 -11.57 -26.98
C ARG A 224 8.69 -12.99 -27.33
N LEU A 225 8.61 -13.89 -26.36
CA LEU A 225 8.85 -15.30 -26.59
C LEU A 225 7.67 -15.86 -27.40
N GLN A 226 7.96 -16.31 -28.61
CA GLN A 226 7.02 -17.00 -29.48
C GLN A 226 7.43 -18.46 -29.60
N ARG A 227 6.49 -19.27 -30.06
CA ARG A 227 6.69 -20.69 -30.31
C ARG A 227 6.16 -21.03 -31.69
N CYS A 228 6.96 -21.75 -32.46
CA CYS A 228 6.49 -22.35 -33.70
C CYS A 228 5.40 -23.42 -33.40
N PRO A 229 4.47 -23.65 -34.35
CA PRO A 229 3.57 -24.80 -34.31
C PRO A 229 4.32 -26.13 -34.13
N ALA A 230 3.61 -27.15 -33.65
CA ALA A 230 4.21 -28.46 -33.43
C ALA A 230 4.83 -29.03 -34.72
N GLY A 231 6.04 -29.60 -34.61
CA GLY A 231 6.78 -30.15 -35.75
C GLY A 231 7.57 -29.13 -36.58
N LEU A 232 7.46 -27.82 -36.28
CA LEU A 232 8.20 -26.78 -36.98
C LEU A 232 9.34 -26.21 -36.11
N ALA A 233 10.39 -25.74 -36.77
CA ALA A 233 11.50 -25.00 -36.18
C ALA A 233 11.61 -23.60 -36.81
N PHE A 234 12.09 -22.64 -36.03
CA PHE A 234 12.28 -21.28 -36.49
C PHE A 234 13.57 -21.18 -37.32
N ASP A 235 13.41 -20.86 -38.60
CA ASP A 235 14.51 -20.55 -39.51
C ASP A 235 14.86 -19.06 -39.44
N GLN A 236 16.11 -18.77 -39.09
CA GLN A 236 16.63 -17.42 -38.97
C GLN A 236 16.92 -16.75 -40.33
N GLU A 237 17.11 -17.51 -41.40
CA GLU A 237 17.40 -16.97 -42.73
C GLU A 237 16.11 -16.47 -43.41
N THR A 238 15.05 -17.28 -43.33
CA THR A 238 13.73 -16.91 -43.88
C THR A 238 12.87 -16.13 -42.89
N PHE A 239 13.27 -16.07 -41.61
CA PHE A 239 12.50 -15.50 -40.49
C PHE A 239 11.09 -16.11 -40.38
N ARG A 240 10.97 -17.43 -40.55
CA ARG A 240 9.69 -18.16 -40.53
C ARG A 240 9.84 -19.50 -39.82
N CYS A 241 8.73 -20.05 -39.36
CA CYS A 241 8.70 -21.44 -38.91
C CYS A 241 8.64 -22.35 -40.14
N ASP A 242 9.65 -23.18 -40.32
CA ASP A 242 9.71 -24.21 -41.37
C ASP A 242 9.75 -25.61 -40.72
N TRP A 243 9.60 -26.66 -41.52
CA TRP A 243 9.70 -28.03 -41.05
C TRP A 243 11.05 -28.27 -40.35
N ASN A 244 11.02 -28.93 -39.19
CA ASN A 244 12.17 -29.04 -38.30
C ASN A 244 13.46 -29.58 -38.96
N GLY A 245 13.38 -30.56 -39.86
CA GLY A 245 14.56 -31.07 -40.57
C GLY A 245 14.99 -30.25 -41.79
N ASN A 246 14.26 -29.19 -42.18
CA ASN A 246 14.78 -28.19 -43.12
C ASN A 246 15.67 -27.15 -42.42
N VAL A 247 15.52 -27.01 -41.10
CA VAL A 247 16.26 -26.02 -40.30
C VAL A 247 17.55 -26.67 -39.79
N PRO A 248 18.73 -26.16 -40.19
CA PRO A 248 20.00 -26.76 -39.79
C PRO A 248 20.15 -26.88 -38.27
N GLY A 249 20.49 -28.08 -37.79
CA GLY A 249 20.70 -28.34 -36.36
C GLY A 249 19.42 -28.56 -35.55
N CYS A 250 18.25 -28.66 -36.22
CA CYS A 250 16.95 -28.93 -35.60
C CYS A 250 16.32 -30.27 -36.00
N GLU A 251 17.11 -31.12 -36.65
CA GLU A 251 16.73 -32.47 -37.04
C GLU A 251 16.39 -33.31 -35.81
N VAL A 252 15.21 -33.93 -35.81
CA VAL A 252 14.84 -34.89 -34.76
C VAL A 252 15.59 -36.18 -35.08
N THR A 253 16.61 -36.49 -34.28
CA THR A 253 17.15 -37.86 -34.30
C THR A 253 16.00 -38.79 -33.91
N PRO A 254 15.65 -39.78 -34.75
CA PRO A 254 14.66 -40.77 -34.36
C PRO A 254 15.16 -41.42 -33.06
N ALA A 255 14.27 -41.51 -32.06
CA ALA A 255 14.54 -42.33 -30.90
C ALA A 255 14.93 -43.72 -31.42
N PRO A 256 15.94 -44.39 -30.84
CA PRO A 256 16.25 -45.76 -31.21
C PRO A 256 14.95 -46.56 -31.16
N GLU A 257 14.58 -47.20 -32.27
CA GLU A 257 13.45 -48.11 -32.28
C GLU A 257 13.72 -49.14 -31.17
N GLU A 258 12.83 -49.19 -30.16
CA GLU A 258 12.84 -50.31 -29.24
C GLU A 258 12.57 -51.55 -30.09
N VAL A 259 13.61 -52.34 -30.31
CA VAL A 259 13.51 -53.63 -30.96
C VAL A 259 12.64 -54.46 -30.03
N ASP A 260 11.38 -54.65 -30.42
CA ASP A 260 10.50 -55.65 -29.82
C ASP A 260 11.14 -57.03 -30.06
N ASP A 261 12.03 -57.44 -29.14
CA ASP A 261 12.52 -58.80 -29.08
C ASP A 261 11.33 -59.72 -28.80
N GLU A 262 10.89 -60.41 -29.85
CA GLU A 262 9.79 -61.35 -29.85
C GLU A 262 10.03 -62.47 -28.83
N ALA A 263 9.34 -62.39 -27.69
CA ALA A 263 9.34 -63.45 -26.69
C ALA A 263 8.64 -64.70 -27.24
N PRO A 264 9.19 -65.93 -27.03
CA PRO A 264 8.61 -67.15 -27.55
C PRO A 264 7.27 -67.50 -26.87
N PRO A 265 6.38 -68.27 -27.53
CA PRO A 265 5.01 -68.45 -27.08
C PRO A 265 4.96 -69.29 -25.79
N VAL A 266 4.53 -68.67 -24.70
CA VAL A 266 4.19 -69.37 -23.46
C VAL A 266 2.89 -70.14 -23.68
N ARG A 267 2.98 -71.47 -23.65
CA ARG A 267 1.83 -72.39 -23.71
C ARG A 267 0.83 -72.08 -22.60
N ARG A 268 -0.42 -71.80 -22.98
CA ARG A 268 -1.57 -71.75 -22.08
C ARG A 268 -1.81 -73.13 -21.46
N SER A 269 -1.50 -73.26 -20.16
CA SER A 269 -2.14 -74.23 -19.28
C SER A 269 -3.20 -73.50 -18.50
N GLY A 270 -4.46 -73.79 -18.80
CA GLY A 270 -5.61 -73.12 -18.19
C GLY A 270 -5.78 -73.44 -16.71
N GLN A 271 -6.38 -72.48 -16.00
CA GLN A 271 -7.34 -72.77 -14.94
C GLN A 271 -8.28 -71.57 -14.80
N ASN A 272 -9.54 -71.83 -15.18
CA ASN A 272 -10.68 -70.97 -14.91
C ASN A 272 -10.82 -70.75 -13.41
N ARG A 273 -10.92 -69.49 -12.99
CA ARG A 273 -11.83 -69.14 -11.88
C ARG A 273 -12.38 -67.73 -12.06
N ARG A 274 -13.69 -67.68 -12.37
CA ARG A 274 -14.58 -66.52 -12.21
C ARG A 274 -14.44 -65.98 -10.79
N VAL A 275 -14.57 -64.66 -10.58
CA VAL A 275 -15.71 -64.01 -9.90
C VAL A 275 -15.71 -62.52 -10.26
N THR A 276 -16.92 -62.03 -10.56
CA THR A 276 -17.36 -60.67 -10.88
C THR A 276 -17.57 -59.79 -9.64
N ALA A 277 -17.69 -58.47 -9.87
CA ALA A 277 -18.29 -57.44 -9.00
C ALA A 277 -17.48 -57.10 -7.74
N ALA A 278 -17.52 -55.92 -7.16
CA ALA A 278 -17.96 -54.57 -7.48
C ALA A 278 -17.44 -53.73 -6.28
N GLU A 279 -17.30 -52.43 -6.49
CA GLU A 279 -17.34 -51.31 -5.52
C GLU A 279 -17.10 -51.58 -4.02
N GLU A 280 -16.21 -50.79 -3.42
CA GLU A 280 -16.61 -49.91 -2.31
C GLU A 280 -15.58 -48.81 -2.03
N GLU A 281 -16.09 -47.58 -1.99
CA GLU A 281 -15.50 -46.41 -1.33
C GLU A 281 -15.27 -46.69 0.17
N ALA A 282 -14.22 -46.11 0.76
CA ALA A 282 -14.32 -45.51 2.10
C ALA A 282 -13.10 -44.61 2.42
N THR A 283 -13.45 -43.34 2.56
CA THR A 283 -12.90 -42.19 3.31
C THR A 283 -12.12 -42.42 4.63
N HIS A 284 -11.53 -41.29 5.08
CA HIS A 284 -10.98 -40.88 6.40
C HIS A 284 -9.46 -41.03 6.55
N ASN A 285 -8.67 -39.99 6.85
CA ASN A 285 -8.87 -38.70 7.55
C ASN A 285 -8.09 -37.56 6.89
#